data_AF-A0A1V1WYK2-F1
#
_entry.id   AF-A0A1V1WYK2-F1
#
_cell.length_a   1.000
_cell.length_b   1.000
_cell.length_c   1.000
_cell.angle_alpha   90.00
_cell.angle_beta   90.00
_cell.angle_gamma   90.00
#
_symmetry.space_group_name_H-M   'P 1'
#
loop_
_entity.id
_entity.type
_entity.pdbx_description
1 polymer ?
#
loop_
_entity_poly.entity_id
_entity_poly.type
_entity_poly.pdbx_seq_one_letter_code
_entity_poly.pdbx_strand_id
1 'polypeptide(L)'
;MQGFQICPFCGGKTEYAGISSGHIFPAVHTGQMYVCRECGYQGSFIIEVDDPDDVREIREALHGYSEEIEKSMFSFPETWIWFWKVMLFLWVAGLIINIIGLLIMIF
;
A
#
# COMPACT_ATOMS: atom_id res chain seq x y z
N MET A 1 0.42 -23.43 19.66
CA MET A 1 -0.81 -23.58 18.87
C MET A 1 -0.65 -22.63 17.69
N GLN A 2 -0.79 -23.09 16.46
CA GLN A 2 -0.70 -22.21 15.28
C GLN A 2 -2.10 -21.72 14.99
N GLY A 3 -2.40 -20.47 15.34
CA GLY A 3 -3.69 -19.84 15.02
C GLY A 3 -3.92 -19.77 13.51
N PHE A 4 -5.19 -19.65 13.12
CA PHE A 4 -5.62 -19.42 11.75
C PHE A 4 -5.28 -17.99 11.34
N GLN A 5 -4.50 -17.84 10.27
CA GLN A 5 -4.17 -16.53 9.70
C GLN A 5 -5.16 -16.20 8.58
N ILE A 6 -5.94 -15.14 8.80
CA ILE A 6 -7.01 -14.71 7.90
C ILE A 6 -6.79 -13.28 7.41
N CYS A 7 -7.31 -13.02 6.22
CA CYS A 7 -7.20 -11.74 5.54
C CYS A 7 -8.08 -10.70 6.26
N PRO A 8 -7.53 -9.51 6.57
CA PRO A 8 -8.28 -8.45 7.23
C PRO A 8 -9.35 -7.78 6.35
N PHE A 9 -9.44 -8.16 5.07
CA PHE A 9 -10.41 -7.58 4.13
C PHE A 9 -11.54 -8.54 3.77
N CYS A 10 -11.22 -9.81 3.48
CA CYS A 10 -12.21 -10.79 3.03
C CYS A 10 -12.34 -12.02 3.94
N GLY A 11 -11.59 -12.08 5.05
CA GLY A 11 -11.51 -13.25 5.92
C GLY A 11 -10.96 -14.51 5.24
N GLY A 12 -10.50 -14.40 3.99
CA GLY A 12 -9.90 -15.48 3.22
C GLY A 12 -8.52 -15.86 3.76
N LYS A 13 -7.99 -17.00 3.32
CA LYS A 13 -6.67 -17.46 3.78
C LYS A 13 -5.56 -16.53 3.31
N THR A 14 -4.62 -16.23 4.20
CA THR A 14 -3.40 -15.48 3.86
C THR A 14 -2.19 -16.40 3.77
N GLU A 15 -1.33 -16.13 2.79
CA GLU A 15 -0.06 -16.83 2.62
C GLU A 15 1.10 -15.87 2.91
N TYR A 16 2.10 -16.36 3.62
CA TYR A 16 3.33 -15.59 3.86
C TYR A 16 4.12 -15.45 2.55
N ALA A 17 4.36 -14.21 2.13
CA ALA A 17 5.02 -13.84 0.89
C ALA A 17 6.45 -13.32 1.09
N GLY A 18 6.99 -13.40 2.31
CA GLY A 18 8.34 -12.95 2.64
C GLY A 18 8.38 -11.67 3.47
N ILE A 19 9.52 -10.96 3.43
CA ILE A 19 9.73 -9.71 4.17
C ILE A 19 9.99 -8.60 3.15
N SER A 20 9.25 -7.49 3.21
CA SER A 20 9.40 -6.38 2.26
C SER A 20 10.76 -5.69 2.33
N SER A 21 11.41 -5.71 3.51
CA SER A 21 12.70 -5.06 3.75
C SER A 21 13.91 -5.86 3.28
N GLY A 22 13.76 -7.14 2.92
CA GLY A 22 14.89 -8.04 2.61
C GLY A 22 15.78 -8.38 3.81
N HIS A 23 15.52 -7.81 4.99
CA HIS A 23 16.27 -8.05 6.22
C HIS A 23 15.42 -8.82 7.21
N ILE A 24 15.90 -9.99 7.63
CA ILE A 24 15.27 -10.79 8.68
C ILE A 24 15.74 -10.22 10.02
N PHE A 25 14.89 -9.44 10.68
CA PHE A 25 15.11 -9.07 12.08
C PHE A 25 14.52 -10.16 12.97
N PRO A 26 15.35 -11.02 13.61
CA PRO A 26 14.82 -11.97 14.58
C PRO A 26 14.16 -11.20 15.72
N ALA A 27 12.95 -11.62 16.10
CA ALA A 27 12.11 -11.04 17.16
C ALA A 27 11.33 -9.76 16.83
N VAL A 28 11.37 -9.25 15.58
CA VAL A 28 10.50 -8.14 15.16
C VAL A 28 9.73 -8.55 13.90
N HIS A 29 8.44 -8.86 14.07
CA HIS A 29 7.52 -9.19 12.97
C HIS A 29 7.21 -7.99 12.04
N THR A 30 7.94 -6.89 12.15
CA THR A 30 7.79 -5.72 11.29
C THR A 30 8.35 -6.02 9.90
N GLY A 31 7.50 -5.94 8.88
CA GLY A 31 7.89 -6.10 7.48
C GLY A 31 7.55 -7.46 6.88
N GLN A 32 6.98 -8.40 7.65
CA GLN A 32 6.37 -9.61 7.10
C GLN A 32 5.26 -9.21 6.13
N MET A 33 5.21 -9.83 4.96
CA MET A 33 4.23 -9.59 3.93
C MET A 33 3.37 -10.83 3.77
N TYR A 34 2.08 -10.61 3.72
CA TYR A 34 1.07 -11.63 3.48
C TYR A 34 0.28 -11.27 2.25
N VAL A 35 -0.07 -12.28 1.48
CA VAL A 35 -0.89 -12.15 0.28
C VAL A 35 -2.17 -12.96 0.46
N CYS A 36 -3.30 -12.34 0.18
CA CYS A 36 -4.58 -13.03 0.05
C CYS A 36 -4.89 -13.23 -1.43
N ARG A 37 -5.06 -14.50 -1.84
CA ARG A 37 -5.39 -14.83 -3.24
C ARG A 37 -6.85 -14.56 -3.60
N GLU A 38 -7.72 -14.39 -2.62
CA GLU A 38 -9.16 -14.16 -2.84
C GLU A 38 -9.46 -12.71 -3.22
N CYS A 39 -8.93 -11.74 -2.48
CA CYS A 39 -9.17 -10.31 -2.72
C CYS A 39 -7.96 -9.54 -3.26
N GLY A 40 -6.79 -10.20 -3.40
CA GLY A 40 -5.57 -9.55 -3.87
C GLY A 40 -4.89 -8.66 -2.81
N TYR A 41 -5.35 -8.69 -1.56
CA TYR A 41 -4.68 -7.97 -0.47
C TYR A 41 -3.22 -8.38 -0.35
N GLN A 42 -2.33 -7.40 -0.30
CA GLN A 42 -0.91 -7.58 -0.04
C GLN A 42 -0.47 -6.58 1.04
N GLY A 43 -0.05 -7.07 2.19
CA GLY A 43 0.34 -6.21 3.31
C GLY A 43 0.85 -6.96 4.52
N SER A 44 1.25 -6.22 5.55
CA SER A 44 1.85 -6.80 6.75
C SER A 44 0.85 -7.11 7.86
N PHE A 45 -0.41 -6.72 7.69
CA PHE A 45 -1.45 -6.94 8.67
C PHE A 45 -2.23 -8.22 8.36
N ILE A 46 -2.38 -9.08 9.36
CA ILE A 46 -3.19 -10.29 9.33
C ILE A 46 -3.94 -10.41 10.65
N ILE A 47 -5.06 -11.13 10.63
CA ILE A 47 -5.80 -11.46 11.86
C ILE A 47 -5.45 -12.91 12.19
N GLU A 48 -4.98 -13.14 13.42
CA GLU A 48 -4.73 -14.48 13.94
C GLU A 48 -5.89 -14.87 14.85
N VAL A 49 -6.51 -16.02 14.57
CA VAL A 49 -7.68 -16.53 15.28
C VAL A 49 -7.40 -17.93 15.77
N ASP A 50 -7.65 -18.21 17.04
CA ASP A 50 -7.32 -19.52 17.63
C ASP A 50 -8.40 -20.59 17.37
N ASP A 51 -9.65 -20.18 17.15
CA ASP A 51 -10.81 -21.07 16.97
C ASP A 51 -11.37 -21.03 15.53
N PRO A 52 -11.65 -22.19 14.89
CA PRO A 52 -12.25 -22.23 13.55
C PRO A 52 -13.68 -21.66 13.47
N ASP A 53 -14.46 -21.66 14.56
CA ASP A 53 -15.82 -21.09 14.56
C ASP A 53 -15.77 -19.56 14.49
N ASP A 54 -14.81 -18.95 15.18
CA ASP A 54 -14.55 -17.50 15.17
C ASP A 54 -14.14 -17.01 13.77
N VAL A 55 -13.43 -17.85 13.00
CA VAL A 55 -13.03 -17.52 11.61
C VAL A 55 -14.25 -17.25 10.74
N ARG A 56 -15.33 -18.03 10.89
CA ARG A 56 -16.54 -17.85 10.08
C ARG A 56 -17.25 -16.56 10.46
N GLU A 57 -17.39 -16.27 11.75
CA GLU A 57 -18.02 -15.05 12.25
C GLU A 57 -17.26 -13.80 11.78
N ILE A 58 -15.93 -13.79 11.92
CA ILE A 58 -15.08 -12.67 11.49
C ILE A 58 -15.17 -12.48 9.98
N ARG A 59 -15.20 -13.57 9.20
CA ARG A 59 -15.34 -13.48 7.74
C ARG A 59 -16.65 -12.82 7.33
N GLU A 60 -17.75 -13.19 7.96
CA GLU A 60 -19.07 -12.58 7.71
C GLU A 60 -19.08 -11.10 8.09
N ALA A 61 -18.50 -10.72 9.23
CA ALA A 61 -18.38 -9.32 9.65
C ALA A 61 -17.50 -8.49 8.69
N LEU A 62 -16.39 -9.05 8.20
CA LEU A 62 -15.48 -8.38 7.28
C LEU A 62 -16.10 -8.13 5.89
N HIS A 63 -16.95 -9.04 5.41
CA HIS A 63 -17.68 -8.82 4.16
C HIS A 63 -18.60 -7.61 4.22
N GLY A 64 -19.17 -7.29 5.38
CA GLY A 64 -19.95 -6.05 5.58
C GLY A 64 -19.08 -4.79 5.64
N TYR A 65 -17.85 -4.90 6.16
CA TYR A 65 -16.96 -3.76 6.38
C TYR A 65 -16.09 -3.42 5.15
N SER A 66 -15.81 -4.39 4.27
CA SER A 66 -14.99 -4.18 3.07
C SER A 66 -15.63 -3.22 2.07
N GLU A 67 -16.96 -3.23 1.93
CA GLU A 67 -17.71 -2.24 1.14
C GLU A 67 -17.54 -0.80 1.66
N GLU A 68 -17.27 -0.64 2.95
CA GLU A 68 -17.09 0.66 3.59
C GLU A 68 -15.63 1.14 3.47
N ILE A 69 -14.66 0.23 3.59
CA ILE A 69 -13.23 0.55 3.45
C ILE A 69 -12.86 0.95 2.01
N GLU A 70 -13.45 0.32 0.98
CA GLU A 70 -13.16 0.68 -0.43
C GLU A 70 -13.41 2.18 -0.69
N LYS A 71 -14.36 2.81 0.01
CA LYS A 71 -14.64 4.26 -0.08
C LYS A 71 -13.62 5.14 0.64
N SER A 72 -12.86 4.58 1.58
CA SER A 72 -11.94 5.32 2.46
C SER A 72 -10.47 5.25 2.04
N MET A 73 -10.15 4.45 1.02
CA MET A 73 -8.79 4.35 0.50
C MET A 73 -8.40 5.71 -0.09
N PHE A 74 -7.48 6.40 0.57
CA PHE A 74 -6.96 7.70 0.17
C PHE A 74 -6.47 7.65 -1.30
N SER A 75 -7.34 8.06 -2.22
CA SER A 75 -6.99 8.25 -3.61
C SER A 75 -6.39 9.64 -3.75
N PHE A 76 -5.16 9.70 -4.25
CA PHE A 76 -4.53 10.99 -4.52
C PHE A 76 -5.38 11.70 -5.59
N PRO A 77 -5.93 12.89 -5.31
CA PRO A 77 -6.84 13.54 -6.25
C PRO A 77 -6.15 13.69 -7.61
N GLU A 78 -6.81 13.30 -8.70
CA GLU A 78 -6.26 13.43 -10.05
C GLU A 78 -5.84 14.87 -10.38
N THR A 79 -6.55 15.83 -9.79
CA THR A 79 -6.23 17.27 -9.84
C THR A 79 -4.85 17.59 -9.27
N TRP A 80 -4.40 16.85 -8.26
CA TRP A 80 -3.10 17.03 -7.63
C TRP A 80 -1.97 16.47 -8.50
N ILE A 81 -2.21 15.36 -9.20
CA ILE A 81 -1.26 14.81 -10.17
C ILE A 81 -1.01 15.83 -11.30
N TRP A 82 -2.08 16.47 -11.79
CA TRP A 82 -1.96 17.50 -12.83
C TRP A 82 -1.19 18.74 -12.34
N PHE A 83 -1.47 19.20 -11.11
CA PHE A 83 -0.73 20.29 -10.47
C PHE A 83 0.78 20.03 -10.44
N TRP A 84 1.20 18.84 -10.00
CA TRP A 84 2.63 18.49 -9.92
C TRP A 84 3.29 18.41 -11.30
N LYS A 85 2.58 17.94 -12.34
CA LYS A 85 3.09 17.94 -13.71
C LYS A 85 3.34 19.36 -14.24
N VAL A 86 2.42 20.29 -13.99
CA VAL A 86 2.59 21.70 -14.39
C VAL A 86 3.74 22.36 -13.63
N MET A 87 3.83 22.13 -12.32
CA MET A 87 4.92 22.65 -11.50
C MET A 87 6.29 22.15 -11.97
N LEU A 88 6.40 20.86 -12.28
CA LEU A 88 7.63 20.27 -12.83
C LEU A 88 8.03 20.93 -14.16
N PHE A 89 7.06 21.14 -15.06
CA PHE A 89 7.31 21.78 -16.35
C PHE A 89 7.84 23.21 -16.20
N LEU A 90 7.21 24.02 -15.34
CA LEU A 90 7.65 25.40 -15.07
C LEU A 90 9.07 25.44 -14.51
N TRP A 91 9.40 24.50 -13.62
CA TRP A 91 10.73 24.42 -13.01
C TRP A 91 11.82 24.09 -14.04
N VAL A 92 11.56 23.10 -14.91
CA VAL A 92 12.47 22.73 -15.99
C VAL A 92 12.63 23.85 -17.01
N ALA A 93 11.53 24.50 -17.43
CA ALA A 93 11.58 25.64 -18.35
C ALA A 93 12.40 26.80 -17.76
N GLY A 94 12.22 27.11 -16.48
CA GLY A 94 13.00 28.13 -15.78
C GLY A 94 14.49 27.82 -15.73
N LEU A 95 14.87 26.57 -15.50
CA LEU A 95 16.27 26.13 -15.57
C LEU A 95 16.86 26.29 -16.97
N ILE A 96 16.13 25.88 -18.01
CA ILE A 96 16.57 26.00 -19.40
C ILE A 96 16.79 27.47 -19.77
N ILE A 97 15.85 28.36 -19.42
CA ILE A 97 15.97 29.80 -19.68
C ILE A 97 17.20 30.39 -18.98
N ASN A 98 17.46 30.00 -17.73
CA ASN A 98 18.65 30.45 -17.00
C ASN A 98 19.94 29.97 -17.67
N ILE A 99 20.01 28.71 -18.10
CA ILE A 99 21.17 28.16 -18.81
C ILE A 99 21.41 28.89 -20.13
N ILE A 100 20.35 29.12 -20.92
CA ILE A 100 20.45 29.87 -22.19
C ILE A 100 20.92 31.30 -21.93
N GLY A 101 20.37 31.99 -20.92
CA GLY A 101 20.79 33.33 -20.55
C GLY A 101 22.26 33.40 -20.13
N LEU A 102 22.74 32.39 -19.39
CA LEU A 102 24.14 32.27 -19.01
C LEU A 102 25.05 32.06 -20.23
N LEU A 103 24.64 31.19 -21.17
CA LEU A 103 25.40 30.94 -22.40
C LEU A 103 25.50 32.20 -23.28
N ILE A 104 24.44 33.00 -23.38
CA ILE A 104 24.42 34.27 -24.12
C ILE A 104 25.30 35.33 -23.45
N MET A 105 25.47 35.32 -22.13
CA MET A 105 26.40 36.25 -21.45
C MET A 105 27.87 35.83 -21.57
N ILE A 106 28.15 34.54 -21.80
CA ILE A 106 29.51 34.01 -21.87
C ILE A 106 30.09 34.10 -23.30
N PHE A 107 29.25 34.05 -24.34
CA PHE A 107 29.62 34.19 -25.75
C PHE A 107 29.48 35.63 -26.25
#